data_AF-Q136B4-F1
#
_entry.id   AF-Q136B4-F1
#
_cell.length_a   1.000
_cell.length_b   1.000
_cell.length_c   1.000
_cell.angle_alpha   90.00
_cell.angle_beta   90.00
_cell.angle_gamma   90.00
#
_symmetry.space_group_name_H-M   'P 1'
#
loop_
_entity.id
_entity.type
_entity.pdbx_description
1 polymer ?
#
loop_
_entity_poly.entity_id
_entity_poly.type
_entity_poly.pdbx_seq_one_letter_code
_entity_poly.pdbx_strand_id
1 'polypeptide(L)'
;MESPIRFENVDINTILKTLPHRFPFLLIDRVRNIREDYSGIGVKNVTFNEPAFQGHFPDRPVFPGVLMIEGMAQTAGVIGIMSVSGTEKPRAVYFLTIDKCKFRKPVLPGDTVEYHMKSIGRRKTMWWFHGDAVVDGKTVAEADVGAMLTD
;
A
#
# COMPACT_ATOMS: atom_id res chain seq x y z
N MET A 1 8.38 15.14 -16.81
CA MET A 1 9.39 14.09 -16.62
C MET A 1 9.17 13.52 -15.23
N GLU A 2 9.18 12.20 -15.07
CA GLU A 2 9.03 11.59 -13.74
C GLU A 2 10.27 11.88 -12.88
N SER A 3 10.09 11.98 -11.57
CA SER A 3 11.18 12.15 -10.60
C SER A 3 12.14 10.95 -10.62
N PRO A 4 13.45 11.12 -10.35
CA PRO A 4 14.40 10.01 -10.31
C PRO A 4 13.98 8.88 -9.36
N ILE A 5 14.32 7.63 -9.71
CA ILE A 5 14.13 6.49 -8.80
C ILE A 5 15.24 6.53 -7.75
N ARG A 6 14.84 6.43 -6.48
CA ARG A 6 15.74 6.32 -5.33
C ARG A 6 15.90 4.87 -4.86
N PHE A 7 14.83 4.09 -4.89
CA PHE A 7 14.86 2.66 -4.61
C PHE A 7 14.08 1.90 -5.68
N GLU A 8 14.78 1.13 -6.51
CA GLU A 8 14.19 0.31 -7.57
C GLU A 8 13.27 -0.78 -7.01
N ASN A 9 13.73 -1.47 -5.96
CA ASN A 9 13.02 -2.61 -5.39
C ASN A 9 13.25 -2.72 -3.88
N VAL A 10 12.15 -2.72 -3.13
CA VAL A 10 12.07 -2.98 -1.69
C VAL A 10 11.37 -4.32 -1.49
N ASP A 11 12.13 -5.33 -1.10
CA ASP A 11 11.67 -6.69 -0.90
C ASP A 11 11.00 -6.90 0.47
N ILE A 12 10.46 -8.10 0.69
CA ILE A 12 9.75 -8.44 1.93
C ILE A 12 10.63 -8.34 3.18
N ASN A 13 11.93 -8.66 3.07
CA ASN A 13 12.85 -8.56 4.20
C ASN A 13 13.03 -7.11 4.65
N THR A 14 13.09 -6.20 3.68
CA THR A 14 13.17 -4.76 3.95
C THR A 14 11.84 -4.24 4.48
N ILE A 15 10.71 -4.66 3.91
CA ILE A 15 9.37 -4.31 4.41
C ILE A 15 9.19 -4.71 5.88
N LEU A 16 9.62 -5.91 6.27
CA LEU A 16 9.51 -6.40 7.66
C LEU A 16 10.34 -5.57 8.66
N LYS A 17 11.41 -4.91 8.21
CA LYS A 17 12.21 -3.97 9.02
C LYS A 17 11.58 -2.58 9.08
N THR A 18 10.77 -2.23 8.09
CA THR A 18 10.16 -0.91 7.90
C THR A 18 8.80 -0.80 8.58
N LEU A 19 7.93 -1.79 8.41
CA LEU A 19 6.57 -1.81 8.96
C LEU A 19 6.45 -2.73 10.18
N PRO A 20 5.61 -2.38 11.17
CA PRO A 20 5.30 -3.26 12.29
C PRO A 20 4.29 -4.37 11.93
N HIS A 21 3.57 -4.24 10.80
CA HIS A 21 2.56 -5.21 10.36
C HIS A 21 3.16 -6.60 10.15
N ARG A 22 2.42 -7.63 10.56
CA ARG A 22 2.76 -9.06 10.41
C ARG A 22 1.54 -9.83 9.96
N PHE A 23 1.72 -11.08 9.55
CA PHE A 23 0.60 -11.98 9.27
C PHE A 23 -0.41 -11.96 10.45
N PRO A 24 -1.73 -11.88 10.18
CA PRO A 24 -2.38 -11.89 8.86
C PRO A 24 -2.59 -10.51 8.22
N PHE A 25 -2.01 -9.44 8.76
CA PHE A 25 -2.32 -8.06 8.40
C PHE A 25 -1.21 -7.31 7.65
N LEU A 26 -0.05 -7.92 7.40
CA LEU A 26 0.90 -7.41 6.41
C LEU A 26 0.40 -7.82 5.02
N LEU A 27 -0.05 -6.85 4.23
CA LEU A 27 -0.74 -7.13 2.97
C LEU A 27 0.19 -7.00 1.76
N ILE A 28 1.18 -6.11 1.80
CA ILE A 28 2.08 -5.90 0.65
C ILE A 28 3.29 -6.85 0.67
N ASP A 29 3.64 -7.36 -0.50
CA ASP A 29 4.77 -8.28 -0.68
C ASP A 29 6.05 -7.56 -1.15
N ARG A 30 5.90 -6.38 -1.76
CA ARG A 30 6.98 -5.61 -2.37
C ARG A 30 6.57 -4.16 -2.59
N VAL A 31 7.55 -3.25 -2.61
CA VAL A 31 7.38 -1.90 -3.15
C VAL A 31 8.47 -1.66 -4.21
N ARG A 32 8.10 -1.09 -5.36
CA ARG A 32 9.01 -0.81 -6.48
C ARG A 32 9.02 0.66 -6.82
N ASN A 33 10.09 1.09 -7.46
CA ASN A 33 10.23 2.44 -8.05
C ASN A 33 9.89 3.55 -7.05
N ILE A 34 10.41 3.48 -5.82
CA ILE A 34 10.27 4.59 -4.88
C ILE A 34 11.11 5.76 -5.41
N ARG A 35 10.45 6.87 -5.73
CA ARG A 35 11.05 8.06 -6.36
C ARG A 35 11.33 9.17 -5.35
N GLU A 36 12.12 10.16 -5.74
CA GLU A 36 12.46 11.31 -4.88
C GLU A 36 11.24 12.19 -4.54
N ASP A 37 10.22 12.19 -5.39
CA ASP A 37 8.94 12.86 -5.15
C ASP A 37 7.97 12.06 -4.25
N TYR A 38 8.45 10.98 -3.63
CA TYR A 38 7.66 10.09 -2.78
C TYR A 38 6.51 9.39 -3.53
N SER A 39 6.64 9.15 -4.83
CA SER A 39 5.81 8.18 -5.53
C SER A 39 6.44 6.79 -5.51
N GLY A 40 5.62 5.75 -5.72
CA GLY A 40 6.08 4.36 -5.77
C GLY A 40 4.93 3.38 -5.98
N ILE A 41 5.27 2.11 -6.23
CA ILE A 41 4.29 1.07 -6.57
C ILE A 41 4.36 -0.06 -5.54
N GLY A 42 3.34 -0.19 -4.71
CA GLY A 42 3.16 -1.35 -3.84
C GLY A 42 2.61 -2.54 -4.62
N VAL A 43 2.96 -3.76 -4.21
CA VAL A 43 2.49 -4.99 -4.85
C VAL A 43 1.87 -5.90 -3.81
N LYS A 44 0.65 -6.35 -4.10
CA LYS A 44 -0.11 -7.35 -3.34
C LYS A 44 -0.43 -8.51 -4.28
N ASN A 45 0.07 -9.70 -3.97
CA ASN A 45 -0.37 -10.92 -4.61
C ASN A 45 -1.57 -11.45 -3.83
N VAL A 46 -2.72 -11.59 -4.48
CA VAL A 46 -3.94 -12.07 -3.86
C VAL A 46 -4.02 -13.58 -4.04
N THR A 47 -3.99 -14.34 -2.95
CA THR A 47 -4.09 -15.79 -2.97
C THR A 47 -5.31 -16.26 -2.19
N PHE A 48 -5.97 -17.31 -2.69
CA PHE A 48 -7.13 -17.90 -2.01
C PHE A 48 -6.78 -18.38 -0.58
N ASN A 49 -5.51 -18.67 -0.31
CA ASN A 49 -5.01 -19.11 0.99
C ASN A 49 -4.85 -17.96 2.03
N GLU A 50 -5.61 -16.88 1.89
CA GLU A 50 -5.62 -15.77 2.85
C GLU A 50 -6.83 -15.85 3.81
N PRO A 51 -6.67 -15.48 5.09
CA PRO A 51 -7.76 -15.55 6.07
C PRO A 51 -9.04 -14.82 5.66
N ALA A 52 -8.93 -13.73 4.88
CA ALA A 52 -10.07 -12.97 4.40
C ALA A 52 -11.07 -13.83 3.61
N PHE A 53 -10.61 -14.81 2.83
CA PHE A 53 -11.47 -15.66 2.00
C PHE A 53 -12.23 -16.73 2.78
N GLN A 54 -11.90 -16.96 4.06
CA GLN A 54 -12.66 -17.85 4.93
C GLN A 54 -14.02 -17.26 5.34
N GLY A 55 -14.14 -15.92 5.36
CA GLY A 55 -15.35 -15.22 5.80
C GLY A 55 -15.93 -14.22 4.81
N HIS A 56 -15.10 -13.57 3.98
CA HIS A 56 -15.54 -12.58 3.00
C HIS A 56 -16.05 -13.25 1.72
N PHE A 57 -17.27 -13.80 1.84
CA PHE A 57 -18.02 -14.61 0.87
C PHE A 57 -17.40 -16.00 0.60
N PRO A 58 -17.68 -17.01 1.46
CA PRO A 58 -17.11 -18.36 1.35
C PRO A 58 -17.30 -19.04 -0.02
N ASP A 59 -18.46 -18.88 -0.66
CA ASP A 59 -18.77 -19.49 -1.96
C ASP A 59 -18.47 -18.58 -3.17
N ARG A 60 -17.94 -17.38 -2.93
CA ARG A 60 -17.66 -16.39 -3.97
C ARG A 60 -16.45 -15.52 -3.56
N PRO A 61 -15.22 -16.04 -3.66
CA PRO A 61 -14.06 -15.34 -3.12
C PRO A 61 -13.85 -14.00 -3.80
N VAL A 62 -13.95 -12.92 -3.02
CA VAL A 62 -13.66 -11.54 -3.45
C VAL A 62 -12.77 -10.92 -2.40
N PHE A 63 -11.65 -10.32 -2.80
CA PHE A 63 -10.77 -9.63 -1.86
C PHE A 63 -11.47 -8.37 -1.33
N PRO A 64 -11.53 -8.15 0.00
CA PRO A 64 -12.23 -7.00 0.55
C PRO A 64 -11.66 -5.67 0.05
N GLY A 65 -12.51 -4.79 -0.46
CA GLY A 65 -12.09 -3.47 -0.95
C GLY A 65 -11.36 -2.65 0.10
N VAL A 66 -11.79 -2.74 1.36
CA VAL A 66 -11.14 -2.07 2.50
C VAL A 66 -9.70 -2.55 2.74
N LEU A 67 -9.37 -3.80 2.44
CA LEU A 67 -8.00 -4.30 2.53
C LEU A 67 -7.12 -3.78 1.39
N MET A 68 -7.70 -3.37 0.24
CA MET A 68 -6.94 -2.64 -0.77
C MET A 68 -6.54 -1.25 -0.27
N ILE A 69 -7.39 -0.57 0.51
CA ILE A 69 -7.06 0.73 1.11
C ILE A 69 -5.98 0.57 2.18
N GLU A 70 -6.07 -0.46 3.03
CA GLU A 70 -4.98 -0.83 3.94
C GLU A 70 -3.66 -1.08 3.18
N GLY A 71 -3.70 -1.81 2.07
CA GLY A 71 -2.54 -2.04 1.20
C GLY A 71 -1.93 -0.75 0.65
N MET A 72 -2.75 0.23 0.25
CA MET A 72 -2.30 1.57 -0.16
C MET A 72 -1.57 2.29 0.98
N ALA A 73 -2.09 2.25 2.21
CA ALA A 73 -1.45 2.91 3.34
C ALA A 73 -0.16 2.22 3.80
N GLN A 74 -0.10 0.88 3.77
CA GLN A 74 1.15 0.17 4.02
C GLN A 74 2.20 0.55 2.98
N THR A 75 1.81 0.66 1.71
CA THR A 75 2.68 1.13 0.62
C THR A 75 3.18 2.55 0.89
N ALA A 76 2.29 3.48 1.22
CA ALA A 76 2.64 4.85 1.58
C ALA A 76 3.56 4.91 2.80
N GLY A 77 3.33 4.07 3.81
CA GLY A 77 4.18 3.94 4.99
C GLY A 77 5.61 3.50 4.65
N VAL A 78 5.75 2.50 3.76
CA VAL A 78 7.07 2.07 3.26
C VAL A 78 7.74 3.21 2.48
N ILE A 79 7.04 3.87 1.57
CA ILE A 79 7.60 5.00 0.80
C ILE A 79 8.10 6.11 1.74
N GLY A 80 7.26 6.52 2.71
CA GLY A 80 7.61 7.57 3.66
C GLY A 80 8.83 7.22 4.52
N ILE A 81 8.85 6.01 5.10
CA ILE A 81 9.95 5.59 5.99
C ILE A 81 11.26 5.40 5.20
N MET A 82 11.22 4.71 4.05
CA MET A 82 12.41 4.52 3.21
C MET A 82 13.03 5.84 2.76
N SER A 83 12.19 6.84 2.44
CA SER A 83 12.68 8.14 1.98
C SER A 83 13.19 9.04 3.11
N VAL A 84 12.75 8.87 4.36
CA VAL A 84 13.17 9.71 5.51
C VAL A 84 14.35 9.14 6.27
N SER A 85 14.36 7.84 6.58
CA SER A 85 15.31 7.26 7.55
C SER A 85 16.17 6.12 7.01
N GLY A 86 15.99 5.69 5.76
CA GLY A 86 16.84 4.64 5.16
C GLY A 86 16.84 3.30 5.91
N THR A 87 15.80 3.03 6.72
CA THR A 87 15.62 1.87 7.64
C THR A 87 16.47 1.90 8.92
N GLU A 88 15.89 2.30 10.06
CA GLU A 88 16.51 1.99 11.37
C GLU A 88 15.56 1.59 12.51
N LYS A 89 14.24 1.87 12.50
CA LYS A 89 13.27 1.23 13.42
C LYS A 89 11.87 1.22 12.79
N PRO A 90 11.05 0.15 12.98
CA PRO A 90 9.65 0.18 12.58
C PRO A 90 8.94 1.35 13.27
N ARG A 91 8.25 2.20 12.50
CA ARG A 91 7.40 3.26 13.02
C ARG A 91 5.95 2.90 12.79
N ALA A 92 5.10 3.16 13.78
CA ALA A 92 3.67 3.04 13.58
C ALA A 92 3.19 4.18 12.67
N VAL A 93 2.33 3.83 11.71
CA VAL A 93 1.69 4.77 10.80
C VAL A 93 0.19 4.62 11.06
N TYR A 94 -0.42 5.67 11.58
CA TYR A 94 -1.86 5.68 11.83
C TYR A 94 -2.59 6.33 10.66
N PHE A 95 -3.65 5.66 10.18
CA PHE A 95 -4.62 6.27 9.28
C PHE A 95 -5.28 7.47 9.95
N LEU A 96 -5.37 8.58 9.22
CA LEU A 96 -6.10 9.77 9.63
C LEU A 96 -7.32 10.02 8.76
N THR A 97 -7.18 9.90 7.43
CA THR A 97 -8.26 10.21 6.49
C THR A 97 -8.29 9.22 5.34
N ILE A 98 -9.49 8.96 4.84
CA ILE A 98 -9.75 8.27 3.58
C ILE A 98 -10.76 9.13 2.84
N ASP A 99 -10.32 9.76 1.76
CA ASP A 99 -11.11 10.68 0.96
C ASP A 99 -11.24 10.16 -0.47
N LYS A 100 -12.33 10.54 -1.15
CA LYS A 100 -12.59 10.20 -2.56
C LYS A 100 -12.48 8.70 -2.91
N CYS A 101 -12.70 7.83 -1.92
CA CYS A 101 -12.55 6.38 -2.09
C CYS A 101 -13.62 5.82 -3.03
N LYS A 102 -13.22 5.03 -4.02
CA LYS A 102 -14.14 4.29 -4.89
C LYS A 102 -13.64 2.87 -5.14
N PHE A 103 -14.54 1.90 -5.00
CA PHE A 103 -14.32 0.51 -5.41
C PHE A 103 -14.98 0.30 -6.77
N ARG A 104 -14.18 -0.02 -7.78
CA ARG A 104 -14.60 -0.04 -9.20
C ARG A 104 -14.88 -1.46 -9.69
N LYS A 105 -14.05 -2.43 -9.30
CA LYS A 105 -14.13 -3.82 -9.75
C LYS A 105 -13.73 -4.78 -8.62
N PRO A 106 -14.29 -5.99 -8.56
CA PRO A 106 -13.82 -7.01 -7.64
C PRO A 106 -12.39 -7.42 -7.98
N VAL A 107 -11.62 -7.72 -6.95
CA VAL A 107 -10.31 -8.38 -7.05
C VAL A 107 -10.48 -9.81 -6.56
N LEU A 108 -9.90 -10.77 -7.26
CA LEU A 108 -10.09 -12.20 -7.08
C LEU A 108 -8.75 -12.89 -6.74
N PRO A 109 -8.79 -14.11 -6.16
CA PRO A 109 -7.59 -14.93 -6.05
C PRO A 109 -6.88 -15.12 -7.40
N GLY A 110 -5.56 -14.95 -7.41
CA GLY A 110 -4.72 -14.97 -8.60
C GLY A 110 -4.36 -13.59 -9.13
N ASP A 111 -5.12 -12.55 -8.78
CA ASP A 111 -4.81 -11.18 -9.18
C ASP A 111 -3.54 -10.67 -8.50
N THR A 112 -2.76 -9.88 -9.23
CA THR A 112 -1.71 -9.04 -8.67
C THR A 112 -2.19 -7.59 -8.67
N VAL A 113 -2.36 -7.03 -7.47
CA VAL A 113 -2.74 -5.62 -7.31
C VAL A 113 -1.47 -4.78 -7.22
N GLU A 114 -1.37 -3.79 -8.08
CA GLU A 114 -0.38 -2.73 -7.99
C GLU A 114 -1.01 -1.48 -7.37
N TYR A 115 -0.45 -1.01 -6.25
CA TYR A 115 -0.84 0.25 -5.61
C TYR A 115 0.07 1.38 -6.11
N HIS A 116 -0.39 2.10 -7.13
CA HIS A 116 0.32 3.26 -7.68
C HIS A 116 0.09 4.46 -6.77
N MET A 117 1.06 4.73 -5.90
CA MET A 117 0.96 5.78 -4.88
C MET A 117 1.73 7.02 -5.29
N LYS A 118 1.15 8.20 -5.06
CA LYS A 118 1.78 9.51 -5.28
C LYS A 118 1.52 10.41 -4.09
N SER A 119 2.56 11.04 -3.55
CA SER A 119 2.39 12.05 -2.51
C SER A 119 1.63 13.25 -3.07
N ILE A 120 0.52 13.63 -2.42
CA ILE A 120 -0.27 14.84 -2.74
C ILE A 120 -0.03 15.96 -1.73
N GLY A 121 0.65 15.68 -0.62
CA GLY A 121 1.01 16.69 0.36
C GLY A 121 1.71 16.11 1.59
N ARG A 122 2.44 16.97 2.30
CA ARG A 122 3.12 16.62 3.54
C ARG A 122 3.13 17.83 4.48
N ARG A 123 2.90 17.58 5.77
CA ARG A 123 3.02 18.58 6.84
C ARG A 123 3.57 17.94 8.10
N LYS A 124 4.78 18.31 8.51
CA LYS A 124 5.48 17.72 9.67
C LYS A 124 5.52 16.18 9.56
N THR A 125 4.83 15.49 10.48
CA THR A 125 4.73 14.02 10.55
C THR A 125 3.52 13.46 9.78
N MET A 126 2.69 14.31 9.18
CA MET A 126 1.51 13.92 8.41
C MET A 126 1.79 13.93 6.91
N TRP A 127 1.25 12.94 6.22
CA TRP A 127 1.43 12.73 4.80
C TRP A 127 0.10 12.36 4.17
N TRP A 128 -0.10 12.80 2.94
CA TRP A 128 -1.25 12.46 2.12
C TRP A 128 -0.76 11.88 0.81
N PHE A 129 -1.38 10.79 0.42
CA PHE A 129 -1.11 10.12 -0.85
C PHE A 129 -2.40 9.92 -1.62
N HIS A 130 -2.33 10.09 -2.92
CA HIS A 130 -3.30 9.52 -3.84
C HIS A 130 -2.84 8.11 -4.21
N GLY A 131 -3.77 7.17 -4.28
CA GLY A 131 -3.50 5.78 -4.63
C GLY A 131 -4.51 5.24 -5.64
N ASP A 132 -4.00 4.65 -6.72
CA ASP A 132 -4.75 3.82 -7.64
C ASP A 132 -4.35 2.35 -7.44
N ALA A 133 -5.30 1.49 -7.09
CA ALA A 133 -5.12 0.04 -7.13
C ALA A 133 -5.44 -0.44 -8.56
N VAL A 134 -4.48 -1.10 -9.19
CA VAL A 134 -4.55 -1.52 -10.59
C VAL A 134 -4.33 -3.04 -10.68
N VAL A 135 -5.17 -3.71 -11.46
CA VAL A 135 -5.01 -5.13 -11.85
C VAL A 135 -5.11 -5.20 -13.37
N ASP A 136 -4.13 -5.82 -14.03
CA ASP A 136 -4.06 -5.94 -15.50
C ASP A 136 -4.31 -4.61 -16.23
N GLY A 137 -3.66 -3.54 -15.76
CA GLY A 137 -3.77 -2.20 -16.33
C GLY A 137 -5.12 -1.49 -16.10
N LYS A 138 -6.01 -2.06 -15.28
CA LYS A 138 -7.33 -1.48 -14.97
C LYS A 138 -7.41 -1.07 -13.50
N THR A 139 -7.83 0.16 -13.23
CA THR A 139 -8.10 0.62 -11.87
C THR A 139 -9.28 -0.16 -11.27
N VAL A 140 -9.03 -0.85 -10.15
CA VAL A 140 -10.01 -1.63 -9.38
C VAL A 140 -10.47 -0.90 -8.12
N ALA A 141 -9.64 -0.02 -7.56
CA ALA A 141 -10.00 0.90 -6.48
C ALA A 141 -9.13 2.17 -6.53
N GLU A 142 -9.62 3.28 -5.98
CA GLU A 142 -8.87 4.54 -5.85
C GLU A 142 -9.20 5.21 -4.51
N ALA A 143 -8.25 5.92 -3.90
CA ALA A 143 -8.49 6.74 -2.71
C ALA A 143 -7.39 7.79 -2.50
N ASP A 144 -7.73 8.89 -1.82
CA ASP A 144 -6.77 9.77 -1.16
C ASP A 144 -6.65 9.32 0.31
N VAL A 145 -5.46 8.90 0.72
CA VAL A 145 -5.20 8.42 2.10
C VAL A 145 -4.29 9.38 2.84
N GLY A 146 -4.70 9.80 4.03
CA GLY A 146 -3.91 10.60 4.96
C GLY A 146 -3.42 9.74 6.11
N ALA A 147 -2.14 9.88 6.47
CA ALA A 147 -1.53 9.13 7.57
C ALA A 147 -0.58 9.99 8.40
N MET A 148 -0.38 9.57 9.65
CA MET A 148 0.58 10.18 10.59
C MET A 148 1.63 9.15 11.01
N LEU A 149 2.90 9.52 10.83
CA LEU A 149 4.02 8.82 11.44
C LEU A 149 4.04 9.16 12.93
N THR A 150 4.00 8.15 13.78
CA THR A 150 4.27 8.30 15.21
C THR A 150 5.67 7.78 15.53
N ASP A 151 6.25 8.32 16.60
CA ASP A 151 7.55 7.88 17.11
C ASP A 151 7.48 6.48 17.75
#